data_AF-A0A2S6AZI1-F1
#
_entry.id   AF-A0A2S6AZI1-F1
#
_cell.length_a   1.000
_cell.length_b   1.000
_cell.length_c   1.000
_cell.angle_alpha   90.00
_cell.angle_beta   90.00
_cell.angle_gamma   90.00
#
_symmetry.space_group_name_H-M   'P 1'
#
loop_
_entity.id
_entity.type
_entity.pdbx_description
1 polymer ?
#
loop_
_entity_poly.entity_id
_entity_poly.type
_entity_poly.pdbx_seq_one_letter_code
_entity_poly.pdbx_strand_id
1 'polypeptide(L)' 'NLISSTRTAIVQEAVTELRDRPAFGARVLWRAEPGVVGRVSQCARGWCRFDVRGQVGFVEATRLWGVAPEETLP' A
#
# COMPACT_ATOMS: atom_id res chain seq x y z
N ASN A 1 -26.46 9.28 -3.27
CA ASN A 1 -25.35 9.00 -2.32
C ASN A 1 -24.06 8.88 -3.11
N LEU A 2 -23.09 9.77 -2.88
CA LEU A 2 -21.80 9.84 -3.60
C LEU A 2 -20.63 9.46 -2.67
N ILE A 3 -20.75 8.33 -1.97
CA ILE A 3 -19.66 7.77 -1.18
C ILE A 3 -19.23 6.48 -1.86
N SER A 4 -17.99 6.45 -2.34
CA SER A 4 -17.35 5.22 -2.84
C SER A 4 -16.74 4.47 -1.66
N SER A 5 -16.94 3.15 -1.60
CA SER A 5 -16.32 2.26 -0.59
C SER A 5 -14.87 1.89 -0.93
N THR A 6 -14.25 2.53 -1.93
CA THR A 6 -12.88 2.22 -2.34
C THR A 6 -11.89 2.50 -1.22
N ARG A 7 -11.19 1.47 -0.75
CA ARG A 7 -10.12 1.61 0.24
C ARG A 7 -8.92 2.32 -0.39
N THR A 8 -8.48 3.40 0.24
CA THR A 8 -7.32 4.17 -0.18
C THR A 8 -6.40 4.40 1.02
N ALA A 9 -5.13 4.64 0.72
CA ALA A 9 -4.11 4.91 1.72
C ALA A 9 -3.10 5.93 1.22
N ILE A 10 -2.36 6.54 2.15
CA ILE A 10 -1.37 7.58 1.87
C ILE A 10 -0.01 7.11 2.38
N VAL A 11 1.04 7.27 1.59
CA VAL A 11 2.42 6.98 2.03
C VAL A 11 2.86 8.02 3.06
N GLN A 12 3.40 7.57 4.19
CA GLN A 12 3.83 8.43 5.29
C GLN A 12 5.36 8.54 5.40
N GLU A 13 5.83 9.64 6.00
CA GLU A 13 7.17 9.89 6.57
C GLU A 13 8.39 9.80 5.64
N ALA A 14 8.51 8.75 4.84
CA ALA A 14 9.67 8.47 4.00
C ALA A 14 9.29 7.79 2.68
N VAL A 15 10.22 7.86 1.72
CA VAL A 15 10.11 7.13 0.46
C VAL A 15 10.01 5.63 0.76
N THR A 16 8.98 5.00 0.20
CA THR A 16 8.64 3.60 0.46
C THR A 16 8.75 2.76 -0.80
N GLU A 17 9.29 1.56 -0.65
CA GLU A 17 9.46 0.59 -1.73
C GLU A 17 8.20 -0.24 -1.93
N LEU A 18 7.70 -0.28 -3.16
CA LEU A 18 6.68 -1.22 -3.59
C LEU A 18 7.38 -2.44 -4.19
N ARG A 19 7.12 -3.61 -3.63
CA ARG A 19 7.80 -4.86 -3.97
C ARG A 19 6.92 -5.80 -4.79
N ASP A 20 7.51 -6.75 -5.51
CA ASP A 20 6.74 -7.70 -6.33
C ASP A 20 6.00 -8.77 -5.52
N ARG A 21 6.43 -9.02 -4.27
CA ARG A 21 5.77 -9.91 -3.32
C ARG A 21 5.91 -9.38 -1.87
N PRO A 22 5.05 -9.80 -0.92
CA PRO A 22 5.06 -9.30 0.46
C PRO A 22 6.21 -9.88 1.29
N ALA A 23 7.44 -9.44 1.00
CA ALA A 23 8.64 -9.85 1.73
C ALA A 23 9.71 -8.77 1.66
N PHE A 24 10.44 -8.55 2.75
CA PHE A 24 11.49 -7.52 2.84
C PHE A 24 12.60 -7.67 1.80
N GLY A 25 12.95 -8.90 1.41
CA GLY A 25 13.97 -9.18 0.38
C GLY A 25 13.42 -9.27 -1.05
N ALA A 26 12.14 -8.97 -1.26
CA ALA A 26 11.53 -9.04 -2.58
C ALA A 26 12.02 -7.92 -3.49
N ARG A 27 11.97 -8.15 -4.81
CA ARG A 27 12.43 -7.18 -5.81
C ARG A 27 11.58 -5.92 -5.73
N VAL A 28 12.25 -4.77 -5.70
CA VAL A 28 11.60 -3.46 -5.76
C VAL A 28 11.11 -3.21 -7.18
N LEU A 29 9.81 -2.92 -7.32
CA LEU A 29 9.17 -2.54 -8.58
C LEU A 29 9.10 -1.03 -8.72
N TRP A 30 8.70 -0.35 -7.64
CA TRP A 30 8.47 1.09 -7.61
C TRP A 30 8.89 1.70 -6.28
N ARG A 31 9.03 3.03 -6.26
CA ARG A 31 9.22 3.81 -5.05
C ARG A 31 8.14 4.89 -5.02
N ALA A 32 7.48 5.05 -3.88
CA ALA A 32 6.48 6.08 -3.67
C ALA A 32 6.99 7.09 -2.63
N GLU A 33 6.84 8.36 -2.92
CA GLU A 33 7.20 9.45 -2.01
C GLU A 33 6.11 9.68 -0.95
N PRO A 34 6.43 10.31 0.19
CA PRO A 34 5.43 10.75 1.17
C PRO A 34 4.32 11.58 0.52
N GLY A 35 3.08 11.36 0.94
CA GLY A 35 1.89 12.03 0.40
C GLY A 35 1.29 11.38 -0.85
N VAL A 36 1.95 10.39 -1.46
CA VAL A 36 1.36 9.61 -2.55
C VAL A 36 0.13 8.85 -2.05
N VAL A 37 -1.01 9.05 -2.72
CA VAL A 37 -2.27 8.37 -2.45
C VAL A 37 -2.49 7.26 -3.48
N GLY A 38 -2.88 6.08 -3.01
CA GLY A 38 -3.17 4.93 -3.85
C GLY A 38 -4.30 4.07 -3.31
N ARG A 39 -4.79 3.16 -4.15
CA ARG A 39 -5.82 2.21 -3.78
C ARG A 39 -5.19 1.03 -3.06
N VAL A 40 -5.85 0.56 -2.02
CA VAL A 40 -5.50 -0.67 -1.30
C VAL A 40 -6.53 -1.74 -1.66
N SER A 41 -6.06 -2.93 -2.03
CA SER A 41 -6.95 -4.00 -2.51
C SER A 41 -6.82 -5.32 -1.76
N GLN A 42 -5.64 -5.64 -1.22
CA GLN A 42 -5.39 -6.86 -0.45
C GLN A 42 -4.47 -6.50 0.69
N CYS A 43 -4.76 -6.95 1.90
CA CYS A 43 -3.87 -6.79 3.04
C CYS A 43 -3.82 -8.08 3.83
N ALA A 44 -2.61 -8.53 4.16
CA ALA A 44 -2.40 -9.69 5.01
C ALA A 44 -1.00 -9.65 5.63
N ARG A 45 -0.90 -10.03 6.91
CA ARG A 45 0.38 -10.19 7.63
C ARG A 45 1.28 -8.93 7.56
N GLY A 46 0.69 -7.75 7.69
CA GLY A 46 1.42 -6.47 7.67
C GLY A 46 1.82 -5.98 6.29
N TRP A 47 1.32 -6.59 5.21
CA TRP A 47 1.56 -6.15 3.84
C TRP A 47 0.27 -5.81 3.14
N CYS A 48 0.31 -4.81 2.27
CA CYS A 48 -0.81 -4.39 1.46
C CYS A 48 -0.44 -4.27 -0.02
N ARG A 49 -1.35 -4.71 -0.90
CA ARG A 49 -1.27 -4.46 -2.33
C ARG A 49 -1.76 -3.04 -2.62
N PHE A 50 -0.83 -2.19 -3.02
CA PHE A 50 -1.02 -0.77 -3.24
C PHE A 50 -0.87 -0.43 -4.73
N ASP A 51 -1.85 0.29 -5.25
CA ASP A 51 -1.97 0.65 -6.66
C ASP A 51 -2.02 2.17 -6.81
N VAL A 52 -0.99 2.72 -7.44
CA VAL A 52 -0.88 4.14 -7.78
C VAL A 52 -1.01 4.29 -9.29
N ARG A 53 -2.24 4.54 -9.77
CA ARG A 53 -2.53 4.75 -11.20
C ARG A 53 -1.97 3.65 -12.12
N GLY A 54 -2.04 2.39 -11.69
CA GLY A 54 -1.55 1.22 -12.44
C GLY A 54 -0.13 0.80 -12.06
N GLN A 55 0.60 1.58 -11.26
CA GLN A 55 1.86 1.15 -10.65
C GLN A 55 1.57 0.35 -9.39
N VAL A 56 1.58 -0.97 -9.52
CA VAL A 56 1.15 -1.88 -8.44
C VAL A 56 2.33 -2.60 -7.81
N GLY A 57 2.30 -2.72 -6.49
CA GLY A 57 3.19 -3.60 -5.73
C GLY A 57 2.71 -3.81 -4.30
N PHE A 58 3.50 -4.54 -3.52
CA PHE A 58 3.28 -4.79 -2.10
C PHE A 58 4.10 -3.83 -1.26
N VAL A 59 3.47 -3.26 -0.24
CA VAL A 59 4.06 -2.31 0.69
C VAL A 59 3.73 -2.72 2.12
N GLU A 60 4.61 -2.40 3.06
CA GLU A 60 4.35 -2.61 4.48
C GLU A 60 3.21 -1.70 4.96
N ALA A 61 2.25 -2.26 5.70
CA ALA A 61 1.10 -1.53 6.22
C ALA A 61 1.52 -0.35 7.12
N THR A 62 2.61 -0.50 7.87
CA THR A 62 3.17 0.55 8.74
C THR A 62 3.68 1.78 7.99
N ARG A 63 3.91 1.68 6.68
CA ARG A 63 4.31 2.81 5.82
C ARG A 63 3.11 3.61 5.29
N LEU A 64 1.90 3.14 5.56
CA LEU A 64 0.66 3.71 5.03
C LEU A 64 -0.18 4.34 6.15
N TRP A 65 -0.83 5.44 5.81
CA TRP A 65 -1.93 6.02 6.60
C TRP A 65 -3.27 5.55 6.04
N GLY A 66 -4.25 5.29 6.91
CA GLY A 66 -5.57 4.79 6.51
C GLY A 66 -5.68 3.26 6.45
N VAL A 67 -4.59 2.56 6.79
CA VAL A 67 -4.51 1.10 6.90
C VAL A 67 -4.06 0.73 8.32
N ALA A 68 -4.72 -0.23 8.96
CA ALA A 68 -4.25 -0.74 10.25
C ALA A 68 -3.10 -1.75 10.05
N PRO A 69 -2.09 -1.82 10.94
CA PRO A 69 -0.96 -2.75 10.81
C PRO A 69 -1.37 -4.22 10.62
N GLU A 70 -2.47 -4.62 11.25
CA GLU A 70 -3.09 -5.94 11.20
C GLU A 70 -4.30 -6.04 10.26
N GLU A 71 -4.54 -5.03 9.41
CA GLU A 71 -5.68 -5.01 8.50
C GLU A 71 -5.64 -6.22 7.55
N THR A 72 -6.78 -6.89 7.45
CA THR A 72 -6.97 -8.01 6.53
C THR A 72 -8.04 -7.63 5.51
N LEU A 73 -7.63 -7.52 4.25
CA LEU A 73 -8.53 -7.30 3.12
C LEU A 73 -8.41 -8.52 2.18
N PRO A 74 -9.54 -9.08 1.73
CA PRO A 74 -9.56 -10.26 0.86
C PRO A 74 -8.93 -10.02 -0.52
#